data_AF-A0A2E4WXD6-F1
#
_entry.id   AF-A0A2E4WXD6-F1
#
_cell.length_a   1.000
_cell.length_b   1.000
_cell.length_c   1.000
_cell.angle_alpha   90.00
_cell.angle_beta   90.00
_cell.angle_gamma   90.00
#
_symmetry.space_group_name_H-M   'P 1'
#
loop_
_entity.id
_entity.type
_entity.pdbx_description
1 polymer ?
#
loop_
_entity_poly.entity_id
_entity_poly.type
_entity_poly.pdbx_seq_one_letter_code
_entity_poly.pdbx_strand_id
1 'polypeptide(L)'
;MIFGEQMREDVVVRLLEGQTDLETSKFLDRLMELSTLEEAEHQFLLEPFDRSVALVFQMFQSSDLDPWDVDLSSFIEMFNERIGVAENIDLPSCGRLIRMAWSILRGQASSLLERQERAFEFEEDEVWDFDAGWETEFDDAEYNFSVGVMTGAADEVLPSIFEGRIHREEGRPVTLGELLLGLRDAGKIAEDQRLREKIAKERREAHAKARERFSGSLHVEDLEGDLRRTWEALKARAEDSGSVGLSDVAEELNSNSSSIEMHEDQIRVESQVTAFVSSLFLTNRGYVSLEQDKGYNGRIIMRDLWDGSDDYDQLTEKLHPKSGALEA
;
A
#
# COMPACT_ATOMS: atom_id res chain seq x y z
N MET A 1 27.19 36.07 -1.47
CA MET A 1 28.37 35.19 -1.24
C MET A 1 28.41 34.58 0.16
N ILE A 2 28.07 35.31 1.23
CA ILE A 2 28.15 34.79 2.63
C ILE A 2 27.17 33.63 2.90
N PHE A 3 26.04 33.61 2.21
CA PHE A 3 24.95 32.65 2.44
C PHE A 3 25.30 31.19 2.12
N GLY A 4 25.99 30.94 1.00
CA GLY A 4 26.27 29.57 0.54
C GLY A 4 27.31 28.88 1.42
N GLU A 5 28.38 29.58 1.81
CA GLU A 5 29.43 29.01 2.68
C GLU A 5 28.90 28.73 4.10
N GLN A 6 28.14 29.64 4.70
CA GLN A 6 27.54 29.43 6.02
C GLN A 6 26.47 28.33 6.02
N MET A 7 25.64 28.28 4.97
CA MET A 7 24.64 27.22 4.81
C MET A 7 25.31 25.85 4.62
N ARG A 8 26.41 25.77 3.87
CA ARG A 8 27.21 24.55 3.74
C ARG A 8 27.77 24.11 5.08
N GLU A 9 28.40 25.01 5.83
CA GLU A 9 28.96 24.66 7.15
C GLU A 9 27.88 24.15 8.09
N ASP A 10 26.72 24.78 8.15
CA ASP A 10 25.64 24.38 9.07
C ASP A 10 24.96 23.07 8.65
N VAL A 11 24.76 22.86 7.34
CA VAL A 11 24.25 21.58 6.80
C VAL A 11 25.27 20.45 7.00
N VAL A 12 26.57 20.74 6.83
CA VAL A 12 27.64 19.77 7.08
C VAL A 12 27.76 19.45 8.57
N VAL A 13 27.61 20.43 9.47
CA VAL A 13 27.57 20.22 10.93
C VAL A 13 26.37 19.33 11.32
N ARG A 14 25.19 19.59 10.75
CA ARG A 14 23.99 18.74 10.97
C ARG A 14 24.13 17.34 10.39
N LEU A 15 24.86 17.18 9.29
CA LEU A 15 25.15 15.88 8.69
C LEU A 15 26.28 15.13 9.39
N LEU A 16 27.20 15.81 10.09
CA LEU A 16 28.28 15.22 10.88
C LEU A 16 27.79 14.53 12.17
N GLU A 17 26.58 14.87 12.64
CA GLU A 17 25.89 14.09 13.68
C GLU A 17 25.37 12.74 13.13
N GLY A 18 25.33 12.56 11.81
CA GLY A 18 25.06 11.31 11.10
C GLY A 18 26.28 10.78 10.34
N GLN A 19 26.23 9.51 9.92
CA GLN A 19 27.28 8.96 9.05
C GLN A 19 27.18 9.63 7.66
N THR A 20 28.23 10.35 7.27
CA THR A 20 28.31 11.02 5.97
C THR A 20 28.33 9.99 4.83
N ASP A 21 27.24 9.87 4.09
CA ASP A 21 27.20 9.10 2.86
C ASP A 21 27.91 9.88 1.74
N LEU A 22 28.76 9.23 0.92
CA LEU A 22 29.52 9.89 -0.14
C LEU A 22 28.60 10.61 -1.14
N GLU A 23 27.37 10.11 -1.31
CA GLU A 23 26.35 10.71 -2.14
C GLU A 23 25.80 12.02 -1.59
N THR A 24 25.73 12.20 -0.26
CA THR A 24 25.24 13.45 0.35
C THR A 24 26.24 14.58 0.08
N SER A 25 27.53 14.31 0.22
CA SER A 25 28.58 15.30 -0.07
C SER A 25 28.53 15.80 -1.51
N LYS A 26 28.45 14.88 -2.49
CA LYS A 26 28.33 15.25 -3.92
C LYS A 26 27.09 16.07 -4.20
N PHE A 27 26.00 15.76 -3.51
CA PHE A 27 24.75 16.51 -3.62
C PHE A 27 24.91 17.94 -3.08
N LEU A 28 25.55 18.11 -1.92
CA LEU A 28 25.82 19.44 -1.36
C LEU A 28 26.73 20.27 -2.26
N ASP A 29 27.75 19.65 -2.86
CA ASP A 29 28.62 20.32 -3.83
C ASP A 29 27.80 20.77 -5.06
N ARG A 30 26.88 19.94 -5.54
CA ARG A 30 25.93 20.30 -6.61
C ARG A 30 24.97 21.43 -6.20
N LEU A 31 24.49 21.46 -4.95
CA LEU A 31 23.68 22.56 -4.43
C LEU A 31 24.45 23.87 -4.39
N MET A 32 25.74 23.83 -4.02
CA MET A 32 26.60 25.01 -4.02
C MET A 32 26.74 25.58 -5.43
N GLU A 33 27.00 24.74 -6.43
CA GLU A 33 27.01 25.15 -7.84
C GLU A 33 25.69 25.83 -8.24
N LEU A 34 24.55 25.19 -7.93
CA LEU A 34 23.23 25.74 -8.25
C LEU A 34 22.93 27.06 -7.52
N SER A 35 23.39 27.21 -6.28
CA SER A 35 23.18 28.44 -5.50
C SER A 35 23.92 29.66 -6.07
N THR A 36 24.96 29.42 -6.87
CA THR A 36 25.76 30.47 -7.52
C THR A 36 25.25 30.88 -8.89
N LEU A 37 24.30 30.15 -9.48
CA LEU A 37 23.72 30.47 -10.77
C LEU A 37 22.79 31.69 -10.65
N GLU A 38 22.81 32.54 -11.68
CA GLU A 38 21.93 33.72 -11.74
C GLU A 38 20.50 33.32 -12.10
N GLU A 39 19.52 34.15 -11.71
CA GLU A 39 18.08 33.89 -11.88
C GLU A 39 17.67 33.45 -13.30
N ALA A 40 18.36 33.96 -14.33
CA ALA A 40 18.11 33.65 -15.73
C ALA A 40 18.61 32.25 -16.17
N GLU A 41 19.59 31.69 -15.46
CA GLU A 41 20.24 30.42 -15.83
C GLU A 41 19.46 29.19 -15.33
N HIS A 42 18.61 29.37 -14.32
CA HIS A 42 17.80 28.29 -13.75
C HIS A 42 16.76 27.70 -14.72
N GLN A 43 16.27 28.48 -15.68
CA GLN A 43 15.35 27.99 -16.71
C GLN A 43 16.03 27.06 -17.73
N PHE A 44 17.36 27.16 -17.87
CA PHE A 44 18.15 26.36 -18.82
C PHE A 44 18.68 25.05 -18.23
N LEU A 45 18.42 24.77 -16.94
CA LEU A 45 18.82 23.52 -16.31
C LEU A 45 18.14 22.32 -17.01
N LEU A 46 18.94 21.34 -17.41
CA LEU A 46 18.48 20.15 -18.14
C LEU A 46 17.70 19.20 -17.24
N GLU A 47 18.09 19.07 -15.96
CA GLU A 47 17.42 18.16 -15.03
C GLU A 47 16.21 18.82 -14.34
N PRO A 48 15.01 18.21 -14.41
CA PRO A 48 13.81 18.73 -13.75
C PRO A 48 13.92 18.83 -12.22
N PHE A 49 14.82 18.03 -11.63
CA PHE A 49 15.09 18.03 -10.19
C PHE A 49 15.97 19.22 -9.77
N ASP A 50 17.05 19.51 -10.51
CA ASP A 50 17.87 20.69 -10.23
C ASP A 50 17.05 21.99 -10.37
N ARG A 51 16.06 21.98 -11.26
CA ARG A 51 15.12 23.08 -11.43
C ARG A 51 14.21 23.28 -10.23
N SER A 52 13.75 22.22 -9.57
CA SER A 52 12.95 22.35 -8.33
C SER A 52 13.78 22.89 -7.17
N VAL A 53 15.04 22.46 -7.06
CA VAL A 53 16.01 23.00 -6.10
C VAL A 53 16.26 24.49 -6.34
N ALA A 54 16.53 24.87 -7.59
CA ALA A 54 16.74 26.26 -7.99
C ALA A 54 15.54 27.15 -7.67
N LEU A 55 14.32 26.63 -7.88
CA LEU A 55 13.10 27.36 -7.55
C LEU A 55 13.01 27.66 -6.05
N VAL A 56 13.39 26.71 -5.19
CA VAL A 56 13.46 26.92 -3.74
C VAL A 56 14.49 28.02 -3.43
N PHE A 57 15.70 27.95 -3.97
CA PHE A 57 16.70 29.01 -3.77
C PHE A 57 16.21 30.39 -4.23
N GLN A 58 15.52 30.46 -5.36
CA GLN A 58 14.95 31.70 -5.87
C GLN A 58 13.97 32.31 -4.87
N MET A 59 13.17 31.50 -4.17
CA MET A 59 12.26 32.00 -3.14
C MET A 59 13.02 32.64 -1.98
N PHE A 60 14.09 32.03 -1.49
CA PHE A 60 14.88 32.61 -0.39
C PHE A 60 15.75 33.80 -0.79
N GLN A 61 16.00 33.99 -2.10
CA GLN A 61 16.71 35.18 -2.61
C GLN A 61 15.78 36.37 -2.86
N SER A 62 14.54 36.12 -3.30
CA SER A 62 13.59 37.17 -3.73
C SER A 62 12.50 37.49 -2.72
N SER A 63 12.29 36.63 -1.73
CA SER A 63 11.32 36.82 -0.64
C SER A 63 12.07 37.14 0.65
N ASP A 64 11.46 37.91 1.55
CA ASP A 64 11.95 38.14 2.92
C ASP A 64 11.72 36.89 3.81
N LEU A 65 12.13 35.71 3.33
CA LEU A 65 12.08 34.46 4.08
C LEU A 65 13.43 34.20 4.76
N ASP A 66 13.42 33.88 6.05
CA ASP A 66 14.62 33.51 6.78
C ASP A 66 15.00 32.04 6.47
N PRO A 67 16.23 31.74 6.03
CA PRO A 67 16.69 30.37 5.82
C PRO A 67 16.85 29.54 7.10
N TRP A 68 17.02 30.20 8.24
CA TRP A 68 17.26 29.55 9.52
C TRP A 68 15.97 29.31 10.30
N ASP A 69 14.91 30.06 9.98
CA ASP A 69 13.57 29.90 10.51
C ASP A 69 12.51 30.09 9.41
N VAL A 70 12.26 29.02 8.67
CA VAL A 70 11.34 29.06 7.54
C VAL A 70 9.90 28.99 8.02
N ASP A 71 9.11 30.03 7.74
CA ASP A 71 7.65 29.93 7.84
C ASP A 71 7.12 29.00 6.73
N LEU A 72 6.82 27.75 7.13
CA LEU A 72 6.31 26.72 6.25
C LEU A 72 4.96 27.09 5.61
N SER A 73 4.16 27.93 6.26
CA SER A 73 2.83 28.31 5.75
C SER A 73 2.98 29.24 4.55
N SER A 74 3.70 30.35 4.73
CA SER A 74 4.03 31.27 3.64
C SER A 74 4.86 30.58 2.56
N PHE A 75 5.80 29.71 2.94
CA PHE A 75 6.58 28.95 1.99
C PHE A 75 5.69 28.07 1.08
N ILE A 76 4.73 27.30 1.62
CA ILE A 76 3.86 26.44 0.81
C ILE A 76 3.01 27.26 -0.17
N GLU A 77 2.46 28.39 0.27
CA GLU A 77 1.65 29.27 -0.59
C GLU A 77 2.47 29.81 -1.76
N MET A 78 3.61 30.43 -1.46
CA MET A 78 4.50 31.01 -2.48
C MET A 78 5.09 29.93 -3.40
N PHE A 79 5.40 28.76 -2.87
CA PHE A 79 5.93 27.64 -3.65
C PHE A 79 4.88 27.10 -4.63
N ASN A 80 3.62 27.00 -4.20
CA ASN A 80 2.52 26.54 -5.05
C ASN A 80 2.22 27.53 -6.20
N GLU A 81 2.26 28.84 -5.93
CA GLU A 81 2.14 29.87 -6.96
C GLU A 81 3.26 29.77 -8.01
N ARG A 82 4.51 29.60 -7.57
CA ARG A 82 5.65 29.49 -8.48
C ARG A 82 5.68 28.18 -9.29
N ILE A 83 5.25 27.06 -8.71
CA ILE A 83 5.08 25.80 -9.46
C ILE A 83 4.07 25.96 -10.60
N GLY A 84 3.01 26.75 -10.39
CA GLY A 84 2.01 27.00 -11.43
C GLY A 84 2.54 27.75 -12.65
N VAL A 85 3.58 28.57 -12.47
CA VAL A 85 4.19 29.39 -13.54
C VAL A 85 5.36 28.67 -14.23
N ALA A 86 6.08 27.83 -13.50
CA ALA A 86 7.32 27.25 -13.99
C ALA A 86 7.09 25.94 -14.76
N GLU A 87 7.71 25.83 -15.94
CA GLU A 87 7.60 24.66 -16.81
C GLU A 87 8.72 23.63 -16.56
N ASN A 88 8.43 22.34 -16.82
CA ASN A 88 9.39 21.23 -16.76
C ASN A 88 10.10 21.07 -15.40
N ILE A 89 9.29 21.09 -14.33
CA ILE A 89 9.70 20.78 -12.95
C ILE A 89 9.34 19.32 -12.61
N ASP A 90 10.12 18.70 -11.72
CA ASP A 90 9.79 17.39 -11.14
C ASP A 90 8.62 17.46 -10.13
N LEU A 91 7.38 17.51 -10.65
CA LEU A 91 6.14 17.58 -9.86
C LEU A 91 6.02 16.52 -8.75
N PRO A 92 6.37 15.23 -8.96
CA PRO A 92 6.31 14.23 -7.89
C PRO A 92 7.18 14.56 -6.67
N SER A 93 8.38 15.09 -6.89
CA SER A 93 9.30 15.47 -5.81
C SER A 93 8.82 16.74 -5.10
N CYS A 94 8.35 17.74 -5.86
CA CYS A 94 7.74 18.94 -5.30
C CYS A 94 6.48 18.64 -4.47
N GLY A 95 5.61 17.75 -4.94
CA GLY A 95 4.41 17.34 -4.20
C GLY A 95 4.75 16.60 -2.89
N ARG A 96 5.83 15.82 -2.88
CA ARG A 96 6.35 15.18 -1.67
C ARG A 96 6.97 16.20 -0.70
N LEU A 97 7.63 17.24 -1.21
CA LEU A 97 8.10 18.36 -0.39
C LEU A 97 6.94 19.10 0.28
N ILE A 98 5.88 19.42 -0.46
CA ILE A 98 4.67 20.04 0.10
C ILE A 98 4.06 19.15 1.18
N ARG A 99 3.98 17.83 0.93
CA ARG A 99 3.49 16.86 1.92
C ARG A 99 4.38 16.81 3.16
N MET A 100 5.68 16.91 3.00
CA MET A 100 6.63 16.95 4.12
C MET A 100 6.42 18.20 4.97
N ALA A 101 6.40 19.38 4.33
CA ALA A 101 6.14 20.65 4.99
C ALA A 101 4.80 20.62 5.75
N TRP A 102 3.74 20.08 5.13
CA TRP A 102 2.45 19.87 5.78
C TRP A 102 2.51 18.89 6.95
N SER A 103 3.28 17.81 6.84
CA SER A 103 3.46 16.84 7.94
C SER A 103 4.13 17.50 9.15
N ILE A 104 5.10 18.39 8.91
CA ILE A 104 5.78 19.13 9.97
C ILE A 104 4.81 20.13 10.61
N LEU A 105 4.11 20.94 9.81
CA LEU A 105 3.08 21.87 10.28
C LEU A 105 2.00 21.16 11.10
N ARG A 106 1.54 20.00 10.65
CA ARG A 106 0.57 19.18 11.38
C ARG A 106 1.16 18.67 12.70
N GLY A 107 2.42 18.26 12.71
CA GLY A 107 3.12 17.87 13.92
C GLY A 107 3.23 19.01 14.92
N GLN A 108 3.61 20.21 14.45
CA GLN A 108 3.66 21.43 15.25
C GLN A 108 2.27 21.76 15.82
N ALA A 109 1.23 21.79 14.99
CA ALA A 109 -0.15 22.04 15.42
C ALA A 109 -0.66 20.99 16.42
N SER A 110 -0.36 19.70 16.19
CA SER A 110 -0.71 18.62 17.12
C SER A 110 0.00 18.80 18.46
N SER A 111 1.28 19.19 18.46
CA SER A 111 2.02 19.45 19.70
C SER A 111 1.46 20.66 20.45
N LEU A 112 0.98 21.69 19.73
CA LEU A 112 0.30 22.84 20.33
C LEU A 112 -1.05 22.44 20.95
N LEU A 113 -1.80 21.58 20.26
CA LEU A 113 -3.09 21.08 20.74
C LEU A 113 -2.91 20.19 21.97
N GLU A 114 -1.97 19.27 21.96
CA GLU A 114 -1.63 18.42 23.12
C GLU A 114 -1.16 19.28 24.31
N ARG A 115 -0.40 20.37 24.06
CA ARG A 115 -0.04 21.34 25.09
C ARG A 115 -1.26 22.04 25.67
N GLN A 116 -2.22 22.41 24.83
CA GLN A 116 -3.46 23.06 25.25
C GLN A 116 -4.32 22.10 26.07
N GLU A 117 -4.49 20.85 25.64
CA GLU A 117 -5.23 19.81 26.37
C GLU A 117 -4.61 19.57 27.75
N ARG A 118 -3.27 19.40 27.84
CA ARG A 118 -2.58 19.29 29.14
C ARG A 118 -2.80 20.50 30.04
N ALA A 119 -2.81 21.71 29.49
CA ALA A 119 -3.06 22.91 30.29
C ALA A 119 -4.49 22.92 30.89
N PHE A 120 -5.48 22.42 30.15
CA PHE A 120 -6.85 22.26 30.66
C PHE A 120 -7.00 21.11 31.66
N GLU A 121 -6.26 20.01 31.52
CA GLU A 121 -6.23 18.93 32.52
C GLU A 121 -5.76 19.43 33.91
N PHE A 122 -4.75 20.31 33.95
CA PHE A 122 -4.31 20.94 35.20
C PHE A 122 -5.35 21.91 35.80
N GLU A 123 -6.23 22.51 34.99
CA GLU A 123 -7.33 23.36 35.47
C GLU A 123 -8.51 22.53 36.02
N GLU A 124 -8.78 21.33 35.48
CA GLU A 124 -9.87 20.46 35.95
C GLU A 124 -9.54 19.73 37.26
N ASP A 125 -8.28 19.35 37.49
CA ASP A 125 -7.84 18.72 38.75
C ASP A 125 -7.59 19.73 39.89
N GLU A 126 -7.66 21.05 39.62
CA GLU A 126 -7.75 22.10 40.64
C GLU A 126 -9.19 22.30 41.15
N VAL A 127 -9.95 21.22 41.32
CA VAL A 127 -10.91 21.19 42.43
C VAL A 127 -10.05 21.14 43.68
N TRP A 128 -9.66 22.31 44.18
CA TRP A 128 -9.09 22.47 45.50
C TRP A 128 -10.04 21.77 46.46
N ASP A 129 -9.69 20.55 46.89
CA ASP A 129 -10.33 19.88 48.00
C ASP A 129 -9.94 20.70 49.23
N PHE A 130 -10.61 21.84 49.39
CA PHE A 130 -10.50 22.76 50.51
C PHE A 130 -11.16 22.10 51.72
N ASP A 131 -10.59 20.98 52.13
CA ASP A 131 -10.74 20.41 53.46
C ASP A 131 -9.43 20.63 54.23
N ALA A 132 -8.95 21.88 54.18
CA ALA A 132 -7.95 22.37 55.12
C ALA A 132 -8.70 23.14 56.21
N GLY A 133 -8.85 22.51 57.37
CA GLY A 133 -9.23 23.21 58.59
C GLY A 133 -8.36 24.47 58.75
N TRP A 134 -8.93 25.52 59.33
CA TRP A 134 -8.35 26.86 59.52
C TRP A 134 -7.10 26.92 60.42
N GLU A 135 -6.31 25.85 60.49
CA GLU A 135 -5.10 25.68 61.29
C GLU A 135 -4.02 24.92 60.50
N THR A 136 -3.75 25.31 59.25
CA THR A 136 -2.45 24.98 58.65
C THR A 136 -1.39 25.88 59.30
N GLU A 137 -0.53 25.27 60.11
CA GLU A 137 0.70 25.90 60.59
C GLU A 137 1.51 26.32 59.35
N PHE A 138 1.47 27.60 59.00
CA PHE A 138 2.37 28.14 57.97
C PHE A 138 3.79 27.86 58.42
N ASP A 139 4.58 27.20 57.58
CA ASP A 139 6.01 27.08 57.83
C ASP A 139 6.59 28.50 57.91
N ASP A 140 7.47 28.75 58.88
CA ASP A 140 8.12 30.05 59.07
C ASP A 140 8.83 30.50 57.78
N ALA A 141 9.28 29.56 56.95
CA ALA A 141 9.85 29.84 55.64
C ALA A 141 8.83 30.45 54.65
N GLU A 142 7.59 29.99 54.67
CA GLU A 142 6.52 30.42 53.76
C GLU A 142 5.93 31.79 54.19
N TYR A 143 5.84 32.02 55.50
CA TYR A 143 5.52 33.33 56.05
C TYR A 143 6.61 34.37 55.68
N ASN A 144 7.89 34.01 55.85
CA ASN A 144 9.00 34.91 55.51
C ASN A 144 9.07 35.23 54.00
N PHE A 145 8.72 34.26 53.14
CA PHE A 145 8.64 34.49 51.71
C PHE A 145 7.52 35.48 51.34
N SER A 146 6.28 35.25 51.81
CA SER A 146 5.14 36.11 51.50
C SER A 146 5.31 37.55 52.04
N VAL A 147 5.86 37.69 53.25
CA VAL A 147 6.22 38.99 53.82
C VAL A 147 7.36 39.64 53.02
N GLY A 148 8.37 38.89 52.59
CA GLY A 148 9.46 39.38 51.74
C GLY A 148 8.98 39.91 50.38
N VAL A 149 7.97 39.26 49.79
CA VAL A 149 7.32 39.72 48.55
C VAL A 149 6.49 40.99 48.80
N MET A 150 5.67 41.02 49.85
CA MET A 150 4.83 42.18 50.16
C MET A 150 5.63 43.43 50.59
N THR A 151 6.79 43.23 51.20
CA THR A 151 7.67 44.32 51.67
C THR A 151 8.71 44.75 50.62
N GLY A 152 8.78 44.07 49.47
CA GLY A 152 9.73 44.35 48.40
C GLY A 152 11.17 43.89 48.70
N ALA A 153 11.41 43.18 49.81
CA ALA A 153 12.73 42.63 50.13
C ALA A 153 13.13 41.47 49.19
N ALA A 154 12.17 40.85 48.52
CA ALA A 154 12.39 39.77 47.55
C ALA A 154 12.51 40.26 46.09
N ASP A 155 12.44 41.57 45.82
CA ASP A 155 12.36 42.13 44.46
C ASP A 155 13.59 41.83 43.60
N GLU A 156 14.76 41.59 44.21
CA GLU A 156 15.98 41.16 43.50
C GLU A 156 15.96 39.67 43.12
N VAL A 157 15.21 38.84 43.84
CA VAL A 157 15.16 37.38 43.66
C VAL A 157 13.95 36.98 42.79
N LEU A 158 12.85 37.73 42.87
CA LEU A 158 11.62 37.48 42.11
C LEU A 158 11.84 37.32 40.59
N PRO A 159 12.61 38.20 39.90
CA PRO A 159 12.89 38.03 38.48
C PRO A 159 13.52 36.67 38.16
N SER A 160 14.46 36.20 38.99
CA SER A 160 15.14 34.90 38.80
C SER A 160 14.22 33.69 39.03
N ILE A 161 13.21 33.83 39.89
CA ILE A 161 12.19 32.80 40.15
C ILE A 161 11.23 32.67 38.95
N PHE A 162 10.94 33.79 38.28
CA PHE A 162 10.10 33.81 37.08
C PHE A 162 10.87 33.53 35.78
N GLU A 163 12.19 33.77 35.75
CA GLU A 163 13.06 33.48 34.60
C GLU A 163 13.14 31.97 34.28
N GLY A 164 12.95 31.10 35.29
CA GLY A 164 12.95 29.64 35.14
C GLY A 164 11.63 29.04 34.65
N ARG A 165 10.55 29.83 34.51
CA ARG A 165 9.27 29.35 34.02
C ARG A 165 8.98 30.06 32.69
N ILE A 166 9.08 29.29 31.61
CA ILE A 166 8.60 29.61 30.25
C ILE A 166 9.65 30.25 29.32
N HIS A 167 10.73 29.54 29.02
CA HIS A 167 11.14 29.40 27.62
C HIS A 167 10.80 27.96 27.24
N ARG A 168 9.52 27.75 26.90
CA ARG A 168 9.01 26.43 26.50
C ARG A 168 9.67 26.11 25.16
N GLU A 169 10.24 24.91 25.00
CA GLU A 169 10.84 24.47 23.74
C GLU A 169 9.81 24.62 22.60
N GLU A 170 9.88 25.74 21.88
CA GLU A 170 9.38 25.82 20.53
C GLU A 170 10.19 24.78 19.76
N GLY A 171 9.51 23.87 19.06
CA GLY A 171 10.20 22.85 18.29
C GLY A 171 11.22 23.54 17.39
N ARG A 172 12.43 22.98 17.30
CA ARG A 172 13.55 23.56 16.53
C ARG A 172 13.06 24.07 15.17
N PRO A 173 13.38 25.32 14.80
CA PRO A 173 12.90 25.90 13.56
C PRO A 173 13.40 25.08 12.36
N VAL A 174 12.55 24.96 11.33
CA VAL A 174 12.89 24.25 10.10
C VAL A 174 13.78 25.13 9.26
N THR A 175 14.88 24.57 8.79
CA THR A 175 15.85 25.30 7.96
C THR A 175 15.73 25.00 6.48
N LEU A 176 16.21 25.92 5.65
CA LEU A 176 16.38 25.71 4.22
C LEU A 176 17.17 24.43 3.90
N GLY A 177 18.22 24.15 4.68
CA GLY A 177 19.02 22.94 4.53
C GLY A 177 18.18 21.67 4.68
N GLU A 178 17.28 21.63 5.66
CA GLU A 178 16.37 20.50 5.89
C GLU A 178 15.32 20.37 4.79
N LEU A 179 14.83 21.48 4.25
CA LEU A 179 13.93 21.45 3.09
C LEU A 179 14.61 20.90 1.85
N LEU A 180 15.87 21.27 1.58
CA LEU A 180 16.61 20.78 0.42
C LEU A 180 17.04 19.32 0.56
N LEU A 181 17.45 18.91 1.76
CA LEU A 181 17.70 17.50 2.06
C LEU A 181 16.40 16.68 1.93
N GLY A 182 15.29 17.22 2.45
CA GLY A 182 13.99 16.63 2.29
C GLY A 182 13.52 16.53 0.83
N LEU A 183 13.85 17.52 0.01
CA LEU A 183 13.60 17.50 -1.44
C LEU A 183 14.38 16.37 -2.12
N ARG A 184 15.65 16.19 -1.76
CA ARG A 184 16.48 15.09 -2.27
C ARG A 184 15.90 13.72 -1.89
N ASP A 185 15.52 13.54 -0.64
CA ASP A 185 14.95 12.27 -0.18
C ASP A 185 13.62 12.01 -0.89
N ALA A 186 12.79 13.04 -1.07
CA ALA A 186 11.58 12.96 -1.89
C ALA A 186 11.89 12.54 -3.34
N GLY A 187 12.95 13.09 -3.93
CA GLY A 187 13.47 12.72 -5.25
C GLY A 187 13.89 11.26 -5.34
N LYS A 188 14.73 10.78 -4.42
CA LYS A 188 15.15 9.36 -4.36
C LYS A 188 13.96 8.42 -4.31
N ILE A 189 12.96 8.71 -3.46
CA ILE A 189 11.79 7.84 -3.35
C ILE A 189 10.91 7.91 -4.62
N ALA A 190 10.83 9.06 -5.29
CA ALA A 190 10.13 9.18 -6.57
C ALA A 190 10.83 8.37 -7.68
N GLU A 191 12.15 8.39 -7.73
CA GLU A 191 12.95 7.57 -8.66
C GLU A 191 12.78 6.07 -8.38
N ASP A 192 12.85 5.66 -7.13
CA ASP A 192 12.61 4.27 -6.71
C ASP A 192 11.23 3.79 -7.14
N GLN A 193 10.20 4.65 -7.01
CA GLN A 193 8.86 4.33 -7.43
C GLN A 193 8.77 4.16 -8.96
N ARG A 194 9.38 5.07 -9.74
CA ARG A 194 9.47 4.96 -11.20
C ARG A 194 10.15 3.65 -11.62
N LEU A 195 11.21 3.25 -10.91
CA LEU A 195 11.92 2.00 -11.16
C LEU A 195 11.05 0.79 -10.84
N ARG A 196 10.34 0.80 -9.71
CA ARG A 196 9.38 -0.27 -9.34
C ARG A 196 8.26 -0.40 -10.36
N GLU A 197 7.73 0.71 -10.87
CA GLU A 197 6.67 0.70 -11.89
C GLU A 197 7.16 0.13 -13.22
N LYS A 198 8.39 0.46 -13.65
CA LYS A 198 9.02 -0.16 -14.84
C LYS A 198 9.16 -1.67 -14.68
N ILE A 199 9.71 -2.12 -13.54
CA ILE A 199 9.84 -3.55 -13.24
C ILE A 199 8.46 -4.23 -13.22
N ALA A 200 7.45 -3.60 -12.61
CA ALA A 200 6.10 -4.16 -12.58
C ALA A 200 5.50 -4.26 -13.98
N LYS A 201 5.74 -3.28 -14.86
CA LYS A 201 5.30 -3.32 -16.25
C LYS A 201 5.98 -4.45 -17.03
N GLU A 202 7.30 -4.56 -16.94
CA GLU A 202 8.07 -5.64 -17.57
C GLU A 202 7.61 -7.02 -17.09
N ARG A 203 7.34 -7.17 -15.78
CA ARG A 203 6.77 -8.39 -15.22
C ARG A 203 5.39 -8.69 -15.80
N ARG A 204 4.49 -7.72 -15.89
CA ARG A 204 3.15 -7.92 -16.50
C ARG A 204 3.27 -8.37 -17.95
N GLU A 205 4.15 -7.75 -18.74
CA GLU A 205 4.37 -8.13 -20.14
C GLU A 205 4.95 -9.55 -20.26
N ALA A 206 5.93 -9.90 -19.42
CA ALA A 206 6.49 -11.25 -19.35
C ALA A 206 5.43 -12.29 -18.96
N HIS A 207 4.58 -11.99 -17.97
CA HIS A 207 3.48 -12.85 -17.55
C HIS A 207 2.42 -13.00 -18.63
N ALA A 208 2.06 -11.93 -19.34
CA ALA A 208 1.11 -12.00 -20.46
C ALA A 208 1.63 -12.92 -21.57
N LYS A 209 2.91 -12.74 -21.96
CA LYS A 209 3.56 -13.60 -22.96
C LYS A 209 3.70 -15.06 -22.52
N ALA A 210 3.97 -15.29 -21.23
CA ALA A 210 3.96 -16.63 -20.67
C ALA A 210 2.55 -17.23 -20.73
N ARG A 211 1.52 -16.47 -20.35
CA ARG A 211 0.13 -16.91 -20.37
C ARG A 211 -0.35 -17.23 -21.79
N GLU A 212 0.03 -16.47 -22.80
CA GLU A 212 -0.24 -16.79 -24.22
C GLU A 212 0.42 -18.11 -24.64
N ARG A 213 1.67 -18.35 -24.25
CA ARG A 213 2.37 -19.63 -24.52
C ARG A 213 1.73 -20.82 -23.81
N PHE A 214 1.29 -20.62 -22.56
CA PHE A 214 0.66 -21.67 -21.76
C PHE A 214 -0.83 -21.86 -22.09
N SER A 215 -1.49 -20.89 -22.75
CA SER A 215 -2.89 -20.99 -23.19
C SER A 215 -3.14 -22.11 -24.19
N GLY A 216 -2.13 -22.54 -24.96
CA GLY A 216 -2.24 -23.67 -25.88
C GLY A 216 -2.04 -25.05 -25.24
N SER A 217 -1.57 -25.11 -23.98
CA SER A 217 -1.22 -26.36 -23.29
C SER A 217 -2.02 -26.59 -22.01
N LEU A 218 -2.81 -25.61 -21.55
CA LEU A 218 -3.67 -25.78 -20.40
C LEU A 218 -4.93 -26.53 -20.87
N HIS A 219 -4.91 -27.86 -20.75
CA HIS A 219 -6.16 -28.64 -20.70
C HIS A 219 -7.00 -28.04 -19.58
N VAL A 220 -8.17 -27.50 -19.93
CA VAL A 220 -9.18 -27.14 -18.94
C VAL A 220 -9.89 -28.44 -18.60
N GLU A 221 -9.40 -29.14 -17.58
CA GLU A 221 -10.08 -30.31 -17.01
C GLU A 221 -11.38 -29.83 -16.33
N ASP A 222 -12.47 -29.78 -17.08
CA ASP A 222 -13.82 -29.53 -16.56
C ASP A 222 -14.47 -30.86 -16.15
N LEU A 223 -14.16 -31.31 -14.94
CA LEU A 223 -14.68 -32.57 -14.38
C LEU A 223 -16.22 -32.63 -14.42
N GLU A 224 -16.91 -31.52 -14.14
CA GLU A 224 -18.37 -31.51 -14.11
C GLU A 224 -18.97 -31.52 -15.52
N GLY A 225 -18.33 -30.82 -16.47
CA GLY A 225 -18.63 -30.94 -17.89
C GLY A 225 -18.40 -32.35 -18.43
N ASP A 226 -17.33 -33.02 -18.00
CA ASP A 226 -17.05 -34.42 -18.33
C ASP A 226 -18.13 -35.36 -17.80
N LEU A 227 -18.55 -35.19 -16.54
CA LEU A 227 -19.63 -35.98 -15.94
C LEU A 227 -20.93 -35.82 -16.72
N ARG A 228 -21.32 -34.58 -17.05
CA ARG A 228 -22.53 -34.30 -17.85
C ARG A 228 -22.47 -35.01 -19.22
N ARG A 229 -21.36 -34.84 -19.95
CA ARG A 229 -21.16 -35.48 -21.26
C ARG A 229 -21.25 -37.00 -21.19
N THR A 230 -20.64 -37.61 -20.19
CA THR A 230 -20.67 -39.07 -20.02
C THR A 230 -22.04 -39.61 -19.63
N TRP A 231 -22.82 -38.85 -18.85
CA TRP A 231 -24.19 -39.21 -18.49
C TRP A 231 -25.15 -39.09 -19.69
N GLU A 232 -25.04 -38.02 -20.49
CA GLU A 232 -25.82 -37.85 -21.73
C GLU A 232 -25.50 -38.97 -22.74
N ALA A 233 -24.21 -39.31 -22.91
CA ALA A 233 -23.79 -40.42 -23.77
C ALA A 233 -24.33 -41.77 -23.29
N LEU A 234 -24.38 -41.99 -21.96
CA LEU A 234 -24.98 -43.18 -21.38
C LEU A 234 -26.48 -43.24 -21.63
N LYS A 235 -27.22 -42.13 -21.43
CA LYS A 235 -28.66 -42.03 -21.69
C LYS A 235 -29.00 -42.32 -23.15
N ALA A 236 -28.27 -41.70 -24.09
CA ALA A 236 -28.47 -41.90 -25.52
C ALA A 236 -28.30 -43.37 -25.94
N ARG A 237 -27.43 -44.13 -25.27
CA ARG A 237 -27.21 -45.56 -25.53
C ARG A 237 -28.10 -46.49 -24.70
N ALA A 238 -28.67 -46.00 -23.59
CA ALA A 238 -29.50 -46.79 -22.69
C ALA A 238 -30.94 -47.01 -23.21
N GLU A 239 -31.41 -46.17 -24.15
CA GLU A 239 -32.77 -46.25 -24.74
C GLU A 239 -33.11 -47.64 -25.33
N ASP A 240 -32.11 -48.41 -25.76
CA ASP A 240 -32.32 -49.71 -26.41
C ASP A 240 -32.34 -50.93 -25.47
N SER A 241 -31.68 -50.90 -24.31
CA SER A 241 -31.49 -52.12 -23.49
C SER A 241 -31.35 -51.93 -21.97
N GLY A 242 -31.41 -50.70 -21.45
CA GLY A 242 -31.29 -50.40 -20.01
C GLY A 242 -29.92 -50.72 -19.39
N SER A 243 -28.99 -51.33 -20.14
CA SER A 243 -27.63 -51.64 -19.71
C SER A 243 -26.64 -51.37 -20.84
N VAL A 244 -25.64 -50.51 -20.59
CA VAL A 244 -24.69 -50.03 -21.61
C VAL A 244 -23.26 -50.43 -21.25
N GLY A 245 -22.47 -50.85 -22.23
CA GLY A 245 -21.05 -51.13 -22.04
C GLY A 245 -20.21 -49.85 -21.93
N LEU A 246 -19.18 -49.85 -21.08
CA LEU A 246 -18.26 -48.70 -20.97
C LEU A 246 -17.53 -48.39 -22.29
N SER A 247 -17.23 -49.41 -23.09
CA SER A 247 -16.66 -49.24 -24.43
C SER A 247 -17.56 -48.39 -25.33
N ASP A 248 -18.87 -48.61 -25.23
CA ASP A 248 -19.85 -48.01 -26.12
C ASP A 248 -20.06 -46.54 -25.76
N VAL A 249 -19.99 -46.21 -24.46
CA VAL A 249 -19.99 -44.82 -23.97
C VAL A 249 -18.70 -44.09 -24.39
N ALA A 250 -17.54 -44.75 -24.31
CA ALA A 250 -16.27 -44.15 -24.75
C ALA A 250 -16.24 -43.88 -26.26
N GLU A 251 -16.84 -44.77 -27.07
CA GLU A 251 -17.01 -44.55 -28.51
C GLU A 251 -17.93 -43.36 -28.80
N GLU A 252 -19.03 -43.22 -28.06
CA GLU A 252 -19.97 -42.10 -28.20
C GLU A 252 -19.34 -40.74 -27.81
N LEU A 253 -18.52 -40.72 -26.75
CA LEU A 253 -17.74 -39.54 -26.38
C LEU A 253 -16.73 -39.17 -27.46
N ASN A 254 -16.08 -40.18 -28.05
CA ASN A 254 -15.13 -39.97 -29.14
C ASN A 254 -15.81 -39.34 -30.37
N SER A 255 -16.99 -39.84 -30.77
CA SER A 255 -17.75 -39.24 -31.87
C SER A 255 -18.18 -37.80 -31.59
N ASN A 256 -18.55 -37.48 -30.35
CA ASN A 256 -18.95 -36.12 -29.97
C ASN A 256 -17.75 -35.15 -29.85
N SER A 257 -16.55 -35.67 -29.60
CA SER A 257 -15.30 -34.90 -29.52
C SER A 257 -14.62 -34.61 -30.87
N SER A 258 -15.16 -35.10 -31.99
CA SER A 258 -14.62 -34.93 -33.36
C SER A 258 -14.49 -33.47 -33.85
N SER A 259 -14.92 -32.50 -33.04
CA SER A 259 -14.90 -31.06 -33.35
C SER A 259 -13.61 -30.36 -32.90
N ILE A 260 -12.69 -31.05 -32.23
CA ILE A 260 -11.46 -30.48 -31.65
C ILE A 260 -10.27 -30.92 -32.51
N GLU A 261 -9.45 -29.97 -32.95
CA GLU A 261 -8.18 -30.20 -33.69
C GLU A 261 -7.14 -30.91 -32.80
N MET A 262 -7.33 -32.21 -32.55
CA MET A 262 -6.42 -33.09 -31.82
C MET A 262 -6.09 -34.33 -32.65
N HIS A 263 -4.93 -34.94 -32.41
CA HIS A 263 -4.56 -36.20 -33.05
C HIS A 263 -5.53 -37.31 -32.63
N GLU A 264 -6.09 -38.06 -33.60
CA GLU A 264 -7.12 -39.10 -33.38
C GLU A 264 -6.76 -40.11 -32.26
N ASP A 265 -5.48 -40.51 -32.17
CA ASP A 265 -5.04 -41.45 -31.12
C ASP A 265 -5.07 -40.84 -29.71
N GLN A 266 -4.85 -39.53 -29.59
CA GLN A 266 -4.89 -38.83 -28.31
C GLN A 266 -6.32 -38.63 -27.84
N ILE A 267 -7.24 -38.30 -28.76
CA ILE A 267 -8.69 -38.19 -28.49
C ILE A 267 -9.24 -39.54 -28.01
N ARG A 268 -8.85 -40.65 -28.64
CA ARG A 268 -9.33 -41.99 -28.24
C ARG A 268 -8.90 -42.35 -26.82
N VAL A 269 -7.65 -42.08 -26.45
CA VAL A 269 -7.14 -42.37 -25.10
C VAL A 269 -7.80 -41.45 -24.07
N GLU A 270 -7.97 -40.17 -24.38
CA GLU A 270 -8.63 -39.21 -23.51
C GLU A 270 -10.09 -39.61 -23.27
N SER A 271 -10.87 -39.88 -24.31
CA SER A 271 -12.27 -40.30 -24.20
C SER A 271 -12.43 -41.60 -23.38
N GLN A 272 -11.48 -42.54 -23.47
CA GLN A 272 -11.48 -43.74 -22.63
C GLN A 272 -11.20 -43.43 -21.15
N VAL A 273 -10.22 -42.57 -20.87
CA VAL A 273 -9.88 -42.15 -19.50
C VAL A 273 -11.03 -41.35 -18.89
N THR A 274 -11.59 -40.40 -19.64
CA THR A 274 -12.74 -39.59 -19.22
C THR A 274 -13.97 -40.44 -18.99
N ALA A 275 -14.31 -41.36 -19.91
CA ALA A 275 -15.40 -42.32 -19.70
C ALA A 275 -15.22 -43.12 -18.40
N PHE A 276 -14.01 -43.64 -18.17
CA PHE A 276 -13.71 -44.45 -16.99
C PHE A 276 -13.80 -43.62 -15.70
N VAL A 277 -13.10 -42.49 -15.62
CA VAL A 277 -13.10 -41.62 -14.43
C VAL A 277 -14.50 -41.11 -14.14
N SER A 278 -15.22 -40.61 -15.15
CA SER A 278 -16.58 -40.11 -14.97
C SER A 278 -17.56 -41.23 -14.58
N SER A 279 -17.42 -42.45 -15.11
CA SER A 279 -18.26 -43.59 -14.68
C SER A 279 -18.09 -43.91 -13.19
N LEU A 280 -16.87 -43.83 -12.65
CA LEU A 280 -16.59 -44.04 -11.23
C LEU A 280 -17.23 -42.94 -10.37
N PHE A 281 -17.13 -41.68 -10.80
CA PHE A 281 -17.73 -40.56 -10.11
C PHE A 281 -19.26 -40.59 -10.15
N LEU A 282 -19.86 -40.92 -11.31
CA LEU A 282 -21.31 -41.12 -11.44
C LEU A 282 -21.81 -42.26 -10.56
N THR A 283 -21.02 -43.35 -10.44
CA THR A 283 -21.33 -44.46 -9.54
C THR A 283 -21.25 -44.04 -8.07
N ASN A 284 -20.18 -43.35 -7.68
CA ASN A 284 -20.00 -42.87 -6.30
C ASN A 284 -21.10 -41.87 -5.89
N ARG A 285 -21.54 -41.01 -6.82
CA ARG A 285 -22.62 -40.04 -6.59
C ARG A 285 -24.03 -40.65 -6.70
N GLY A 286 -24.17 -41.92 -7.10
CA GLY A 286 -25.44 -42.65 -7.12
C GLY A 286 -26.30 -42.44 -8.37
N TYR A 287 -25.72 -41.96 -9.48
CA TYR A 287 -26.44 -41.82 -10.75
C TYR A 287 -26.55 -43.15 -11.50
N VAL A 288 -25.50 -43.96 -11.44
CA VAL A 288 -25.33 -45.16 -12.26
C VAL A 288 -24.87 -46.32 -11.37
N SER A 289 -25.33 -47.54 -11.67
CA SER A 289 -24.79 -48.77 -11.09
C SER A 289 -23.78 -49.39 -12.04
N LEU A 290 -22.61 -49.76 -11.51
CA LEU A 290 -21.53 -50.39 -12.26
C LEU A 290 -21.41 -51.88 -11.89
N GLU A 291 -21.43 -52.75 -12.89
CA GLU A 291 -21.16 -54.18 -12.74
C GLU A 291 -20.07 -54.64 -13.70
N GLN A 292 -19.23 -55.59 -13.27
CA GLN A 292 -18.21 -56.18 -14.13
C GLN A 292 -18.42 -57.70 -14.22
N ASP A 293 -18.39 -58.22 -15.44
CA ASP A 293 -18.42 -59.67 -15.67
C ASP A 293 -17.24 -60.39 -15.00
N LYS A 294 -17.40 -61.70 -14.74
CA LYS A 294 -16.38 -62.49 -14.03
C LYS A 294 -15.05 -62.52 -14.80
N GLY A 295 -13.96 -62.11 -14.13
CA GLY A 295 -12.58 -62.19 -14.60
C GLY A 295 -11.87 -60.83 -14.60
N TYR A 296 -10.54 -60.81 -14.69
CA TYR A 296 -9.74 -59.58 -14.64
C TYR A 296 -10.03 -58.60 -15.81
N ASN A 297 -10.58 -59.10 -16.92
CA ASN A 297 -10.97 -58.32 -18.12
C ASN A 297 -12.46 -58.48 -18.43
N GLY A 298 -13.31 -58.67 -17.41
CA GLY A 298 -14.75 -58.70 -17.61
C GLY A 298 -15.27 -57.39 -18.19
N ARG A 299 -16.30 -57.46 -19.05
CA ARG A 299 -16.95 -56.26 -19.59
C ARG A 299 -17.58 -55.47 -18.45
N ILE A 300 -17.39 -54.15 -18.49
CA ILE A 300 -17.99 -53.22 -17.53
C ILE A 300 -19.32 -52.78 -18.10
N ILE A 301 -20.39 -53.09 -17.38
CA ILE A 301 -21.77 -52.77 -17.71
C ILE A 301 -22.25 -51.70 -16.74
N MET A 302 -22.81 -50.63 -17.29
CA MET A 302 -23.43 -49.55 -16.56
C MET A 302 -24.95 -49.64 -16.70
N ARG A 303 -25.66 -49.50 -15.60
CA ARG A 303 -27.12 -49.39 -15.57
C ARG A 303 -27.51 -48.06 -14.97
N ASP A 304 -28.38 -47.34 -15.67
CA ASP A 304 -28.98 -46.13 -15.12
C ASP A 304 -29.91 -46.50 -13.96
N LEU A 305 -29.87 -45.69 -12.90
CA LEU A 305 -30.76 -45.83 -11.74
C LEU A 305 -31.96 -44.88 -11.83
N TRP A 306 -31.94 -43.92 -12.77
CA TRP A 306 -32.89 -42.81 -12.86
C TRP A 306 -33.49 -42.67 -14.27
N ASP A 307 -34.21 -43.70 -14.72
CA ASP A 307 -34.86 -43.77 -16.05
C ASP A 307 -35.81 -42.59 -16.35
N GLY A 308 -36.37 -41.94 -15.32
CA GLY A 308 -37.33 -40.83 -15.47
C GLY A 308 -36.76 -39.41 -15.38
N SER A 309 -35.44 -39.24 -15.39
CA SER A 309 -34.78 -37.92 -15.34
C SER A 309 -34.00 -37.65 -16.62
N ASP A 310 -34.42 -36.63 -17.37
CA ASP A 310 -33.81 -36.23 -18.64
C ASP A 310 -32.80 -35.08 -18.50
N ASP A 311 -32.74 -34.44 -17.33
CA ASP A 311 -31.86 -33.30 -17.06
C ASP A 311 -30.84 -33.62 -15.94
N TYR A 312 -29.55 -33.57 -16.30
CA TYR A 312 -28.43 -33.84 -15.39
C TYR A 312 -28.37 -32.84 -14.24
N ASP A 313 -28.61 -31.55 -14.51
CA ASP A 313 -28.45 -30.50 -13.51
C ASP A 313 -29.57 -30.60 -12.45
N GLN A 314 -30.81 -30.87 -12.89
CA GLN A 314 -31.94 -31.12 -11.99
C GLN A 314 -31.77 -32.38 -11.13
N LEU A 315 -31.20 -33.45 -11.71
CA LEU A 315 -30.92 -34.67 -10.97
C LEU A 315 -29.81 -34.45 -9.94
N THR A 316 -28.80 -33.65 -10.30
CA THR A 316 -27.69 -33.28 -9.41
C THR A 316 -28.16 -32.45 -8.23
N GLU A 317 -29.06 -31.48 -8.43
CA GLU A 317 -29.65 -30.71 -7.33
C GLU A 317 -30.50 -31.56 -6.39
N LYS A 318 -31.18 -32.60 -6.90
CA LYS A 318 -31.96 -33.54 -6.08
C LYS A 318 -31.09 -34.50 -5.26
N LEU A 319 -30.02 -35.02 -5.86
CA LEU A 319 -29.15 -36.01 -5.22
C LEU A 319 -28.11 -35.37 -4.31
N HIS A 320 -27.59 -34.20 -4.70
CA HIS A 320 -26.53 -33.46 -4.02
C HIS A 320 -26.94 -31.99 -3.88
N PRO A 321 -27.95 -31.67 -3.05
CA PRO A 321 -28.33 -30.29 -2.82
C PRO A 321 -27.13 -29.53 -2.27
N LYS A 322 -26.76 -28.41 -2.92
CA LYS A 322 -25.68 -27.54 -2.44
C LYS A 322 -26.02 -27.10 -1.02
N SER A 323 -25.17 -27.46 -0.06
CA SER A 323 -25.28 -27.05 1.35
C SER A 323 -25.12 -25.53 1.46
N GLY A 324 -26.20 -24.81 1.18
CA GLY A 324 -26.26 -23.34 1.20
C GLY A 324 -27.66 -22.75 1.08
N ALA A 325 -28.72 -23.57 1.02
CA ALA A 325 -30.11 -23.11 0.93
C ALA A 325 -30.95 -23.47 2.17
N LEU A 326 -30.32 -23.55 3.35
CA LEU A 326 -30.98 -23.84 4.63
C LEU A 326 -30.84 -22.70 5.65
N GLU A 327 -30.44 -21.51 5.21
CA GLU A 327 -30.62 -20.26 5.96
C GLU A 327 -31.45 -19.29 5.11
N ALA A 328 -32.78 -19.40 5.23
CA ALA A 328 -33.73 -18.36 4.85
C ALA A 328 -34.87 -18.34 5.88
#